data_AF-A0A1C7NL09-F1
#
_entry.id   AF-A0A1C7NL09-F1
#
_cell.length_a   1.000
_cell.length_b   1.000
_cell.length_c   1.000
_cell.angle_alpha   90.00
_cell.angle_beta   90.00
_cell.angle_gamma   90.00
#
_symmetry.space_group_name_H-M   'P 1'
#
loop_
_entity.id
_entity.type
_entity.pdbx_description
1 polymer ?
#
loop_
_entity_poly.entity_id
_entity_poly.type
_entity_poly.pdbx_seq_one_letter_code
_entity_poly.pdbx_strand_id
1 'polypeptide(L)'
;MSESLNELFPQLVSMTDADKILKLARHMPCDQCQDCQGWRPSFSLDYSQTCLCGHDANEHVGQKRDFTRRLKVALRIDELLE
;
A
#
# COMPACT_ATOMS: atom_id res chain seq x y z
N MET A 1 1.11 -18.98 16.10
CA MET A 1 1.20 -18.48 14.70
C MET A 1 1.67 -17.02 14.60
N SER A 2 1.84 -16.28 15.71
CA SER A 2 2.35 -14.91 15.71
C SER A 2 3.88 -14.82 15.57
N GLU A 3 4.64 -15.81 16.04
CA GLU A 3 6.11 -15.80 16.01
C GLU A 3 6.68 -15.73 14.58
N SER A 4 6.15 -16.53 13.64
CA SER A 4 6.60 -16.55 12.23
C SER A 4 6.36 -15.23 11.48
N LEU A 5 5.39 -14.42 11.88
CA LEU A 5 5.10 -13.13 11.23
C LEU A 5 6.14 -12.07 11.58
N ASN A 6 6.60 -12.07 12.83
CA ASN A 6 7.56 -11.10 13.33
C ASN A 6 8.98 -11.38 12.80
N GLU A 7 9.34 -12.64 12.60
CA GLU A 7 10.67 -13.04 12.11
C GLU A 7 10.90 -12.69 10.65
N LEU A 8 9.89 -12.87 9.78
CA LEU A 8 10.04 -12.68 8.33
C LEU A 8 9.75 -11.24 7.89
N PHE A 9 8.95 -10.50 8.66
CA PHE A 9 8.54 -9.13 8.31
C PHE A 9 8.48 -8.23 9.56
N PRO A 10 9.61 -8.02 10.27
CA PRO A 10 9.64 -7.23 11.50
C PRO A 10 9.10 -5.80 11.31
N GLN A 11 9.30 -5.21 10.12
CA GLN A 11 8.81 -3.89 9.77
C GLN A 11 7.28 -3.77 9.79
N LEU A 12 6.53 -4.86 9.61
CA LEU A 12 5.07 -4.83 9.69
C LEU A 12 4.55 -4.52 11.10
N VAL A 13 5.33 -4.86 12.13
CA VAL A 13 4.96 -4.63 13.53
C VAL A 13 5.10 -3.15 13.88
N SER A 14 6.11 -2.48 13.33
CA SER A 14 6.39 -1.06 13.60
C SER A 14 5.58 -0.09 12.73
N MET A 15 5.03 -0.54 11.61
CA MET A 15 4.26 0.31 10.70
C MET A 15 2.86 0.65 11.23
N THR A 16 2.44 1.90 11.08
CA THR A 16 1.05 2.30 11.30
C THR A 16 0.14 1.71 10.23
N ASP A 17 -1.16 1.61 10.49
CA ASP A 17 -2.10 1.13 9.47
C ASP A 17 -2.16 2.05 8.24
N ALA A 18 -1.95 3.35 8.43
CA ALA A 18 -1.82 4.30 7.32
C ALA A 18 -0.60 3.98 6.45
N ASP A 19 0.56 3.71 7.06
CA ASP A 19 1.78 3.35 6.32
C ASP A 19 1.59 2.03 5.55
N LYS A 20 0.92 1.05 6.16
CA LYS A 20 0.61 -0.23 5.50
C LYS A 20 -0.29 -0.02 4.28
N ILE A 21 -1.30 0.85 4.40
CA ILE A 21 -2.18 1.22 3.29
C ILE A 21 -1.37 1.88 2.19
N LEU A 22 -0.57 2.91 2.50
CA LEU A 22 0.24 3.61 1.50
C LEU A 22 1.25 2.69 0.79
N LYS A 23 1.89 1.78 1.55
CA LYS A 23 2.83 0.80 1.01
C LYS A 23 2.15 -0.13 0.01
N LEU A 24 0.99 -0.67 0.34
CA LEU A 24 0.25 -1.55 -0.56
C LEU A 24 -0.38 -0.78 -1.73
N ALA A 25 -0.92 0.42 -1.47
CA ALA A 25 -1.69 1.21 -2.44
C ALA A 25 -0.91 1.53 -3.71
N ARG A 26 0.41 1.70 -3.61
CA ARG A 26 1.29 1.98 -4.76
C ARG A 26 1.33 0.86 -5.80
N HIS A 27 0.95 -0.36 -5.43
CA HIS A 27 1.07 -1.60 -6.22
C HIS A 27 -0.27 -2.18 -6.65
N MET A 28 -1.37 -1.46 -6.43
CA MET A 28 -2.72 -1.96 -6.60
C MET A 28 -3.56 -0.97 -7.42
N PRO A 29 -4.39 -1.46 -8.35
CA PRO A 29 -5.29 -0.60 -9.10
C PRO A 29 -6.33 0.06 -8.20
N CYS A 30 -6.92 1.15 -8.68
CA CYS A 30 -8.01 1.82 -8.01
C CYS A 30 -9.30 1.01 -8.12
N ASP A 31 -10.04 0.88 -7.03
CA ASP A 31 -11.35 0.22 -6.98
C ASP A 31 -12.47 1.10 -7.60
N GLN A 32 -12.22 2.41 -7.80
CA GLN A 32 -13.19 3.40 -8.29
C GLN A 32 -13.00 3.83 -9.75
N CYS A 33 -11.91 3.45 -10.42
CA CYS A 33 -11.67 3.80 -11.82
C CYS A 33 -10.84 2.73 -12.55
N GLN A 34 -10.94 2.68 -13.88
CA GLN A 34 -10.39 1.58 -14.68
C GLN A 34 -8.90 1.75 -15.02
N ASP A 35 -8.43 2.98 -15.18
CA ASP A 35 -7.09 3.25 -15.74
C ASP A 35 -6.02 3.47 -14.67
N CYS A 36 -6.39 3.63 -13.40
CA CYS A 36 -5.42 3.82 -12.33
C CYS A 36 -4.84 2.48 -11.87
N GLN A 37 -3.53 2.30 -12.07
CA GLN A 37 -2.79 1.06 -11.77
C GLN A 37 -2.01 1.12 -10.44
N GLY A 38 -2.20 2.16 -9.65
CA GLY A 38 -1.44 2.37 -8.42
C GLY A 38 -1.65 3.75 -7.84
N TRP A 39 -1.66 3.83 -6.51
CA TRP A 39 -1.69 5.12 -5.82
C TRP A 39 -0.43 5.93 -6.15
N ARG A 40 -0.64 7.13 -6.70
CA ARG A 40 0.37 8.12 -7.09
C ARG A 40 -0.11 9.46 -6.55
N PRO A 41 0.43 9.97 -5.43
CA PRO A 41 -0.02 11.24 -4.88
C PRO A 41 0.40 12.39 -5.79
N SER A 42 -0.40 13.46 -5.82
CA SER A 42 0.05 14.72 -6.43
C SER A 42 1.18 15.31 -5.59
N PHE A 43 2.31 15.66 -6.21
CA PHE A 43 3.47 16.29 -5.54
C PHE A 43 3.29 17.79 -5.28
N SER A 44 2.06 18.31 -5.30
CA SER A 44 1.77 19.66 -4.81
C SER A 44 2.25 19.78 -3.36
N LEU A 45 2.77 20.95 -2.97
CA LEU A 45 3.46 21.21 -1.70
C LEU A 45 2.68 20.78 -0.43
N ASP A 46 1.39 20.53 -0.56
CA ASP A 46 0.53 20.04 0.50
C ASP A 46 0.44 18.52 0.40
N TYR A 47 0.75 17.82 1.49
CA TYR A 47 0.62 16.36 1.67
C TYR A 47 -0.69 15.84 1.04
N SER A 48 -0.63 15.47 -0.23
CA SER A 48 -1.80 15.06 -1.00
C SER A 48 -2.15 13.65 -0.54
N GLN A 49 -3.25 13.54 0.19
CA GLN A 49 -3.85 12.25 0.60
C GLN A 49 -4.52 11.53 -0.58
N THR A 50 -4.68 12.25 -1.70
CA THR A 50 -5.38 11.81 -2.92
C THR A 50 -4.41 11.41 -4.02
N CYS A 51 -4.76 10.35 -4.74
CA CYS A 51 -4.07 9.92 -5.94
C CYS A 51 -4.32 10.92 -7.10
N LEU A 52 -3.47 10.88 -8.13
CA LEU A 52 -3.69 11.57 -9.40
C LEU A 52 -5.02 11.20 -10.09
N CYS A 53 -5.61 10.05 -9.77
CA CYS A 53 -6.95 9.67 -10.25
C CYS A 53 -8.09 10.35 -9.47
N GLY A 54 -7.77 11.16 -8.44
CA GLY A 54 -8.73 11.86 -7.59
C GLY A 54 -9.20 11.08 -6.36
N HIS A 55 -8.81 9.80 -6.20
CA HIS A 55 -9.29 8.94 -5.11
C HIS A 55 -8.22 8.70 -4.03
N ASP A 56 -8.67 8.43 -2.80
CA ASP A 56 -7.80 8.19 -1.65
C ASP A 56 -7.03 6.86 -1.74
N ALA A 57 -5.99 6.72 -0.92
CA ALA A 57 -5.22 5.48 -0.82
C ALA A 57 -6.06 4.25 -0.40
N ASN A 58 -7.16 4.46 0.33
CA ASN A 58 -8.08 3.38 0.70
C ASN A 58 -8.79 2.75 -0.51
N GLU A 59 -8.96 3.52 -1.59
CA GLU A 59 -9.52 3.01 -2.85
C GLU A 59 -8.48 2.26 -3.68
N HIS A 60 -7.27 2.04 -3.16
CA HIS A 60 -6.19 1.34 -3.84
C HIS A 60 -5.71 0.13 -3.01
N VAL A 61 -6.52 -0.43 -2.11
CA VAL A 61 -6.12 -1.63 -1.34
C VAL A 61 -6.98 -2.85 -1.64
N GLY A 62 -7.75 -2.82 -2.74
CA GLY A 62 -8.57 -3.94 -3.18
C GLY A 62 -9.58 -4.36 -2.12
N GLN A 63 -10.25 -3.38 -1.50
CA GLN A 63 -11.15 -3.57 -0.36
C GLN A 63 -10.52 -4.40 0.79
N LYS A 64 -9.21 -4.27 1.00
CA LYS A 64 -8.42 -5.02 2.00
C LYS A 64 -8.48 -6.56 1.85
N ARG A 65 -8.87 -7.08 0.69
CA ARG A 65 -8.83 -8.52 0.42
C ARG A 65 -7.38 -9.01 0.41
N ASP A 66 -7.09 -10.06 1.17
CA ASP A 66 -5.74 -10.62 1.35
C ASP A 66 -4.70 -9.57 1.77
N PHE A 67 -5.12 -8.52 2.50
CA PHE A 67 -4.30 -7.34 2.79
C PHE A 67 -2.90 -7.69 3.30
N THR A 68 -2.81 -8.51 4.35
CA THR A 68 -1.51 -8.93 4.92
C THR A 68 -0.65 -9.69 3.91
N ARG A 69 -1.24 -10.59 3.10
CA ARG A 69 -0.49 -11.35 2.09
C ARG A 69 0.04 -10.44 1.00
N ARG A 70 -0.78 -9.52 0.50
CA ARG A 70 -0.40 -8.56 -0.55
C ARG A 70 0.61 -7.54 -0.04
N LEU A 71 0.47 -7.09 1.20
CA LEU A 71 1.42 -6.17 1.83
C LEU A 71 2.81 -6.80 1.98
N LYS A 72 2.90 -8.09 2.32
CA LYS A 72 4.18 -8.83 2.32
C LYS A 72 4.84 -8.86 0.94
N VAL A 73 4.04 -9.05 -0.12
CA VAL A 73 4.54 -9.02 -1.49
C VAL A 73 5.00 -7.61 -1.86
N ALA A 74 4.24 -6.57 -1.53
CA ALA A 74 4.62 -5.17 -1.75
C ALA A 74 5.95 -4.82 -1.06
N LEU A 75 6.13 -5.25 0.20
CA LEU A 75 7.41 -5.11 0.91
C LEU A 75 8.55 -5.79 0.16
N ARG A 76 8.32 -7.01 -0.31
CA ARG A 76 9.36 -7.75 -1.03
C ARG A 76 9.70 -7.15 -2.40
N ILE A 77 8.71 -6.58 -3.09
CA ILE A 77 8.95 -5.84 -4.34
C ILE A 77 9.85 -4.63 -4.07
N ASP A 78 9.54 -3.83 -3.06
CA ASP A 78 10.35 -2.66 -2.72
C ASP A 78 11.78 -3.06 -2.34
N GLU A 79 11.96 -4.11 -1.51
CA GLU A 79 13.29 -4.65 -1.17
C GLU A 79 14.11 -5.14 -2.37
N LEU A 80 13.47 -5.58 -3.46
CA LEU A 80 14.14 -6.11 -4.65
C LEU A 80 14.45 -5.03 -5.70
N LEU A 81 13.78 -3.89 -5.62
CA LEU A 81 13.91 -2.78 -6.57
C LEU A 81 14.74 -1.60 -6.02
N GLU A 82 15.05 -1.62 -4.73
CA GLU A 82 16.11 -0.82 -4.09
C GLU A 82 17.52 -1.35 -4.45
#